data_AF-F4RUE1-F1
#
_entry.id   AF-F4RUE1-F1
#
_cell.length_a   1.000
_cell.length_b   1.000
_cell.length_c   1.000
_cell.angle_alpha   90.00
_cell.angle_beta   90.00
_cell.angle_gamma   90.00
#
_symmetry.space_group_name_H-M   'P 1'
#
loop_
_entity.id
_entity.type
_entity.pdbx_description
1 polymer ?
#
loop_
_entity_poly.entity_id
_entity_poly.type
_entity_poly.pdbx_seq_one_letter_code
_entity_poly.pdbx_strand_id
1 'polypeptide(L)'
;MAFEASGIRFCQLHGNMSTFERTCQLNPFTKDPVVEAFVVLIEAGGVGLNMTCADEVYLMDAHWNPQVVQQAVDHLHHIGQTRPVRAFHVVTGQSIEQHLYNVSQITTFSAHSSCHGSPDPHKTLDSGSETESCTCKESDYIISP
;
A
#
# COMPACT_ATOMS: atom_id res chain seq x y z
N MET A 1 -0.38 22.21 1.88
CA MET A 1 -0.15 20.82 1.41
C MET A 1 -0.91 20.59 0.10
N ALA A 2 -0.47 19.69 -0.78
CA ALA A 2 -1.05 19.54 -2.13
C ALA A 2 -2.58 19.34 -2.14
N PHE A 3 -3.12 18.57 -1.20
CA PHE A 3 -4.57 18.36 -1.06
C PHE A 3 -5.36 19.62 -0.67
N GLU A 4 -4.77 20.52 0.14
CA GLU A 4 -5.40 21.79 0.51
C GLU A 4 -5.50 22.74 -0.69
N ALA A 5 -4.48 22.73 -1.56
CA ALA A 5 -4.48 23.53 -2.78
C ALA A 5 -5.54 23.04 -3.79
N SER A 6 -5.81 21.74 -3.81
CA SER A 6 -6.84 21.12 -4.66
C SER A 6 -8.25 21.16 -4.05
N GLY A 7 -8.42 21.64 -2.82
CA GLY A 7 -9.72 21.71 -2.14
C GLY A 7 -10.30 20.35 -1.73
N ILE A 8 -9.49 19.30 -1.67
CA ILE A 8 -9.90 17.95 -1.30
C ILE A 8 -9.88 17.83 0.22
N ARG A 9 -10.95 17.30 0.83
CA ARG A 9 -10.95 17.02 2.26
C ARG A 9 -10.19 15.73 2.53
N PHE A 10 -9.18 15.81 3.40
CA PHE A 10 -8.36 14.67 3.77
C PHE A 10 -8.23 14.56 5.29
N CYS A 11 -7.98 13.34 5.76
CA CYS A 11 -7.55 13.06 7.13
C CYS A 11 -6.11 12.53 7.10
N GLN A 12 -5.37 12.71 8.20
CA GLN A 12 -3.98 12.27 8.28
C GLN A 12 -3.72 11.46 9.55
N LEU A 13 -2.84 10.47 9.43
CA LEU A 13 -2.37 9.68 10.54
C LEU A 13 -0.85 9.72 10.66
N HIS A 14 -0.40 10.23 11.81
CA HIS A 14 1.02 10.39 12.15
C HIS A 14 1.38 9.50 13.35
N GLY A 15 2.65 9.06 13.42
CA GLY A 15 3.15 8.20 14.50
C GLY A 15 3.04 8.85 15.89
N ASN A 16 3.17 10.17 15.96
CA ASN A 16 3.13 10.93 17.22
C ASN A 16 1.71 11.19 17.77
N MET A 17 0.66 10.79 17.05
CA MET A 17 -0.72 10.96 17.51
C MET A 17 -1.08 9.98 18.62
N SER A 18 -1.84 10.43 19.60
CA SER A 18 -2.42 9.58 20.62
C SER A 18 -3.49 8.65 20.02
N THR A 19 -3.79 7.54 20.71
CA THR A 19 -4.84 6.59 20.29
C THR A 19 -6.20 7.28 20.11
N PHE A 20 -6.51 8.27 20.95
CA PHE A 20 -7.76 9.03 20.84
C PHE A 20 -7.81 9.87 19.55
N GLU A 21 -6.72 10.57 19.23
CA GLU A 21 -6.62 11.37 18.00
C GLU A 21 -6.73 10.50 16.75
N ARG A 22 -6.11 9.31 16.75
CA ARG A 22 -6.21 8.35 15.64
C ARG A 22 -7.68 7.96 15.38
N THR A 23 -8.43 7.63 16.43
CA THR A 23 -9.87 7.32 16.31
C THR A 23 -10.68 8.54 15.85
N CYS A 24 -10.31 9.74 16.30
CA CYS A 24 -10.95 10.99 15.87
C CYS A 24 -10.73 11.27 14.37
N GLN A 25 -9.57 10.91 13.82
CA GLN A 25 -9.28 11.02 12.38
C GLN A 25 -9.93 9.91 11.55
N LEU A 26 -10.07 8.69 12.11
CA LEU A 26 -10.68 7.57 11.43
C LEU A 26 -12.21 7.71 11.30
N ASN A 27 -12.87 8.24 12.34
CA ASN A 27 -14.33 8.37 12.39
C ASN A 27 -14.94 9.16 11.20
N PRO A 28 -14.44 10.36 10.85
CA PRO A 28 -14.89 11.09 9.67
C PRO A 28 -14.63 10.32 8.38
N PHE A 29 -13.49 9.64 8.27
CA PHE A 29 -13.15 8.88 7.08
C PHE A 29 -14.08 7.66 6.85
N THR A 30 -14.56 7.02 7.92
CA THR A 30 -15.53 5.92 7.80
C THR A 30 -16.97 6.41 7.57
N LYS A 31 -17.36 7.56 8.13
CA LYS A 31 -18.77 7.99 8.16
C LYS A 31 -19.14 9.03 7.11
N ASP A 32 -18.22 9.93 6.77
CA ASP A 32 -18.49 11.05 5.88
C ASP A 32 -17.99 10.75 4.46
N PRO A 33 -18.87 10.62 3.46
CA PRO A 33 -18.46 10.38 2.07
C PRO A 33 -17.76 11.59 1.44
N VAL A 34 -17.73 12.73 2.14
CA VAL A 34 -17.09 13.97 1.68
C VAL A 34 -15.59 14.00 2.05
N VAL A 35 -15.08 13.02 2.82
CA VAL A 35 -13.63 12.84 3.00
C VAL A 35 -13.16 11.83 1.96
N GLU A 36 -12.39 12.30 0.98
CA GLU A 36 -12.01 11.47 -0.18
C GLU A 36 -10.61 10.86 -0.03
N ALA A 37 -9.75 11.45 0.81
CA ALA A 37 -8.37 11.01 0.97
C ALA A 37 -7.98 10.78 2.43
N PHE A 38 -7.20 9.72 2.66
CA PHE A 38 -6.60 9.40 3.96
C PHE A 38 -5.10 9.22 3.78
N VAL A 39 -4.30 10.07 4.43
CA VAL A 39 -2.83 10.02 4.32
C VAL A 39 -2.26 9.35 5.56
N VAL A 40 -1.50 8.28 5.36
CA VAL A 40 -0.93 7.48 6.45
C VAL A 40 0.56 7.31 6.24
N LEU A 41 1.34 7.50 7.29
CA LEU A 41 2.73 7.05 7.30
C LEU A 41 2.74 5.53 7.49
N ILE A 42 3.40 4.79 6.60
CA ILE A 42 3.48 3.32 6.65
C ILE A 42 3.98 2.80 8.00
N GLU A 43 4.94 3.49 8.64
CA GLU A 43 5.43 3.14 9.97
C GLU A 43 4.34 3.28 11.06
N ALA A 44 3.44 4.23 10.89
CA ALA A 44 2.27 4.41 11.74
C ALA A 44 1.09 3.53 11.30
N GLY A 45 1.19 2.81 10.18
CA GLY A 45 0.18 1.89 9.66
C GLY A 45 0.20 0.49 10.29
N GLY A 46 1.25 0.13 11.02
CA GLY A 46 1.35 -1.17 11.71
C GLY A 46 0.48 -1.30 12.97
N VAL A 47 -0.23 -0.24 13.37
CA VAL A 47 -1.27 -0.28 14.41
C VAL A 47 -2.57 -0.67 13.74
N GLY A 48 -3.12 -1.83 14.11
CA GLY A 48 -4.30 -2.45 13.52
C GLY A 48 -5.56 -1.58 13.47
N LEU A 49 -5.60 -0.68 12.50
CA LEU A 49 -6.71 0.22 12.22
C LEU A 49 -7.51 -0.36 11.08
N ASN A 50 -8.83 -0.45 11.25
CA ASN A 50 -9.72 -0.96 10.22
C ASN A 50 -9.99 0.14 9.20
N MET A 51 -9.38 0.03 8.03
CA MET A 51 -9.53 0.98 6.92
C MET A 51 -10.50 0.44 5.85
N THR A 52 -11.52 -0.31 6.25
CA THR A 52 -12.46 -1.03 5.35
C THR A 52 -13.36 -0.11 4.51
N CYS A 53 -13.28 1.21 4.67
CA CYS A 53 -14.00 2.17 3.84
C CYS A 53 -13.21 2.62 2.59
N ALA A 54 -11.94 2.25 2.45
CA ALA A 54 -11.12 2.62 1.31
C ALA A 54 -11.00 1.49 0.29
N ASP A 55 -11.11 1.84 -0.98
CA ASP A 55 -11.09 0.90 -2.11
C ASP A 55 -9.76 0.94 -2.87
N GLU A 56 -9.03 2.03 -2.77
CA GLU A 56 -7.76 2.22 -3.48
C GLU A 56 -6.67 2.63 -2.50
N VAL A 57 -5.51 2.00 -2.62
CA VAL A 57 -4.31 2.37 -1.88
C VAL A 57 -3.19 2.69 -2.84
N TYR A 58 -2.57 3.83 -2.58
CA TYR A 58 -1.43 4.31 -3.35
C TYR A 58 -0.20 4.30 -2.46
N LEU A 59 0.72 3.40 -2.76
CA LEU A 59 2.00 3.26 -2.06
C LEU A 59 3.01 4.17 -2.76
N MET A 60 3.25 5.32 -2.13
CA MET A 60 4.14 6.36 -2.65
C MET A 60 5.62 6.04 -2.42
N ASP A 61 5.93 5.32 -1.34
CA ASP A 61 7.31 5.00 -0.96
C ASP A 61 7.57 3.50 -1.06
N ALA A 62 8.72 3.13 -1.63
CA ALA A 62 9.21 1.76 -1.58
C ALA A 62 9.83 1.47 -0.21
N HIS A 63 9.33 0.46 0.50
CA HIS A 63 9.89 0.04 1.77
C HIS A 63 10.76 -1.20 1.62
N TRP A 64 11.87 -1.26 2.37
CA TRP A 64 12.80 -2.40 2.33
C TRP A 64 12.17 -3.68 2.89
N ASN A 65 11.23 -3.55 3.82
CA ASN A 65 10.51 -4.66 4.41
C ASN A 65 9.14 -4.84 3.74
N PRO A 66 8.94 -5.87 2.89
CA PRO A 66 7.68 -6.10 2.19
C PRO A 66 6.52 -6.45 3.13
N GLN A 67 6.81 -7.05 4.30
CA GLN A 67 5.77 -7.48 5.24
C GLN A 67 5.00 -6.32 5.85
N VAL A 68 5.67 -5.18 6.08
CA VAL A 68 5.02 -3.97 6.64
C VAL A 68 4.04 -3.39 5.62
N VAL A 69 4.44 -3.39 4.34
CA VAL A 69 3.56 -2.93 3.25
C VAL A 69 2.37 -3.87 3.11
N GLN A 70 2.62 -5.18 3.13
CA GLN A 70 1.55 -6.17 3.04
C GLN A 70 0.55 -6.02 4.18
N GLN A 71 1.03 -5.88 5.40
CA GLN A 71 0.19 -5.66 6.58
C GLN A 71 -0.65 -4.38 6.45
N ALA A 72 -0.08 -3.31 5.91
CA ALA A 72 -0.82 -2.08 5.67
C ALA A 72 -1.94 -2.26 4.62
N VAL A 73 -1.70 -3.08 3.59
CA VAL A 73 -2.73 -3.45 2.59
C VAL A 73 -3.79 -4.37 3.18
N ASP A 74 -3.40 -5.30 4.05
CA ASP A 74 -4.33 -6.23 4.72
C ASP A 74 -5.34 -5.49 5.62
N HIS A 75 -5.01 -4.30 6.13
CA HIS A 75 -5.96 -3.44 6.86
C HIS A 75 -7.10 -2.89 5.99
N LEU A 76 -6.89 -2.79 4.68
CA LEU A 76 -7.89 -2.38 3.70
C LEU A 76 -8.68 -3.59 3.20
N HIS A 77 -7.98 -4.70 2.91
CA HIS A 77 -8.55 -5.99 2.53
C HIS A 77 -9.13 -6.76 3.73
N HIS A 78 -9.64 -6.06 4.74
CA HIS A 78 -10.12 -6.69 5.96
C HIS A 78 -11.58 -7.19 5.85
N ILE A 79 -11.95 -8.11 6.75
CA ILE A 79 -13.28 -8.71 6.84
C ILE A 79 -14.32 -7.58 7.03
N GLY A 80 -15.23 -7.46 6.07
CA GLY A 80 -16.29 -6.43 6.06
C GLY A 80 -16.19 -5.44 4.90
N GLN A 81 -15.12 -5.46 4.12
CA GLN A 81 -15.04 -4.72 2.87
C GLN A 81 -15.82 -5.48 1.77
N THR A 82 -16.71 -4.77 1.08
CA THR A 82 -17.59 -5.34 0.03
C THR A 82 -17.16 -4.93 -1.38
N ARG A 83 -16.31 -3.91 -1.47
CA ARG A 83 -15.80 -3.35 -2.72
C ARG A 83 -14.44 -3.96 -3.07
N PRO A 84 -14.11 -4.09 -4.36
CA PRO A 84 -12.79 -4.56 -4.78
C PRO A 84 -11.74 -3.54 -4.33
N VAL A 85 -10.71 -4.02 -3.64
CA VAL A 85 -9.58 -3.19 -3.21
C VAL A 85 -8.45 -3.30 -4.21
N ARG A 86 -7.89 -2.16 -4.64
CA ARG A 86 -6.75 -2.06 -5.57
C ARG A 86 -5.55 -1.43 -4.89
N ALA A 87 -4.36 -1.99 -5.12
CA ALA A 87 -3.11 -1.48 -4.60
C ALA A 87 -2.16 -1.05 -5.74
N PHE A 88 -1.74 0.21 -5.71
CA PHE A 88 -0.85 0.80 -6.70
C PHE A 88 0.50 1.10 -6.07
N HIS A 89 1.58 0.59 -6.68
CA HIS A 89 2.93 0.98 -6.34
C HIS A 89 3.40 2.07 -7.29
N VAL A 90 3.63 3.26 -6.74
CA VAL A 90 4.24 4.35 -7.49
C VAL A 90 5.75 4.20 -7.37
N VAL A 91 6.41 3.83 -8.46
CA VAL A 91 7.86 3.65 -8.49
C VAL A 91 8.43 4.50 -9.61
N THR A 92 9.39 5.35 -9.27
CA THR A 92 10.11 6.13 -10.27
C THR A 92 11.07 5.22 -11.04
N GLY A 93 11.04 5.26 -12.37
CA GLY A 93 11.98 4.53 -13.21
C GLY A 93 13.41 5.04 -13.04
N GLN A 94 14.40 4.16 -13.21
CA GLN A 94 15.84 4.47 -13.12
C GLN A 94 16.26 5.12 -11.79
N SER A 95 15.51 4.90 -10.71
CA SER A 95 15.78 5.48 -9.40
C SER A 95 16.24 4.43 -8.38
N ILE A 96 16.71 4.91 -7.22
CA ILE A 96 17.02 4.06 -6.06
C ILE A 96 15.75 3.32 -5.57
N GLU A 97 14.57 3.91 -5.73
CA GLU A 97 13.29 3.30 -5.36
C GLU A 97 13.02 2.04 -6.18
N GLN A 98 13.36 2.04 -7.48
CA GLN A 98 13.23 0.87 -8.33
C GLN A 98 14.13 -0.28 -7.84
N HIS A 99 15.37 0.04 -7.43
CA HIS A 99 16.27 -0.95 -6.85
C HIS A 99 15.70 -1.51 -5.53
N LEU A 100 15.21 -0.64 -4.65
CA LEU A 100 14.65 -1.02 -3.36
C LEU A 100 13.39 -1.89 -3.52
N TYR A 101 12.52 -1.53 -4.45
CA TYR A 101 11.36 -2.32 -4.82
C TYR A 101 11.79 -3.72 -5.28
N ASN A 102 12.76 -3.82 -6.19
CA ASN A 102 13.26 -5.12 -6.67
C ASN A 102 13.82 -5.99 -5.53
N VAL A 103 14.58 -5.39 -4.60
CA VAL A 103 15.10 -6.11 -3.42
C VAL A 103 13.95 -6.65 -2.57
N SER A 104 12.93 -5.82 -2.29
CA SER A 104 11.78 -6.24 -1.50
C SER A 104 11.05 -7.44 -2.13
N GLN A 105 10.87 -7.44 -3.47
CA GLN A 105 10.24 -8.55 -4.20
C GLN A 105 11.04 -9.85 -4.09
N ILE A 106 12.38 -9.78 -4.23
CA ILE A 106 13.26 -10.94 -4.08
C ILE A 106 13.18 -11.52 -2.67
N THR A 107 13.18 -10.65 -1.65
CA THR A 107 13.04 -11.09 -0.25
C THR A 107 11.69 -11.77 -0.01
N THR A 108 10.59 -11.21 -0.53
CA THR A 108 9.26 -11.84 -0.45
C THR A 108 9.23 -13.20 -1.11
N PHE A 109 9.76 -13.31 -2.34
CA PHE A 109 9.81 -14.56 -3.09
C PHE A 109 10.61 -15.64 -2.36
N SER A 110 11.76 -15.26 -1.81
CA SER A 110 12.64 -16.16 -1.06
C SER A 110 11.97 -16.63 0.24
N ALA A 111 11.31 -15.72 0.96
CA ALA A 111 10.57 -16.05 2.18
C ALA A 111 9.41 -17.02 1.90
N HIS A 112 8.62 -16.76 0.84
CA HIS A 112 7.51 -17.62 0.45
C HIS A 112 7.97 -19.03 0.05
N SER A 113 9.08 -19.11 -0.71
CA SER A 113 9.70 -20.38 -1.12
C SER A 113 10.25 -21.20 0.05
N SER A 114 10.57 -20.55 1.17
CA SER A 114 11.00 -21.24 2.39
C SER A 114 9.82 -21.84 3.16
N CYS A 115 8.63 -21.25 3.05
CA CYS A 115 7.43 -21.68 3.76
C CYS A 115 6.60 -22.70 2.98
N HIS A 116 6.55 -22.57 1.64
CA HIS A 116 5.92 -23.52 0.74
C HIS A 116 7.00 -24.25 -0.07
N GLY A 117 7.03 -25.58 0.02
CA GLY A 117 7.94 -26.40 -0.79
C GLY A 117 7.87 -26.01 -2.28
N SER A 118 9.06 -25.86 -2.88
CA SER A 118 9.35 -25.33 -4.22
C SER A 118 8.18 -25.30 -5.23
N PRO A 119 7.76 -24.12 -5.71
CA PRO A 119 7.07 -23.98 -6.98
C PRO A 119 8.09 -23.90 -8.14
N ASP A 120 7.68 -24.39 -9.32
CA ASP A 120 8.54 -24.61 -10.49
C ASP A 120 9.23 -23.34 -11.05
N PRO A 121 10.46 -23.45 -11.59
CA PRO A 121 11.34 -22.31 -11.91
C PRO A 121 11.00 -21.55 -13.20
N HIS A 122 9.78 -21.67 -13.73
CA HIS A 122 9.44 -21.18 -15.07
C HIS A 122 8.29 -20.15 -15.07
N LYS A 123 8.44 -19.05 -14.32
CA LYS A 123 7.78 -17.78 -14.65
C LYS A 123 8.78 -16.64 -14.50
N THR A 124 9.54 -16.45 -15.56
CA THR A 124 10.34 -15.26 -15.84
C THR A 124 9.47 -14.02 -15.76
N LEU A 125 9.96 -13.02 -15.02
CA LEU A 125 9.51 -11.64 -15.09
C LEU A 125 9.46 -11.21 -16.57
N ASP A 126 8.27 -10.86 -17.04
CA ASP A 126 8.12 -10.23 -18.35
C ASP A 126 8.68 -8.81 -18.25
N SER A 127 9.73 -8.57 -19.05
CA SER A 127 10.34 -7.29 -19.26
C SER A 127 9.44 -6.44 -20.14
N GLY A 128 8.51 -5.72 -19.51
CA GLY A 128 7.84 -4.58 -20.14
C GLY A 128 8.83 -3.43 -20.34
N SER A 129 9.22 -3.21 -21.59
CA SER A 129 10.00 -2.05 -22.01
C SER A 129 9.12 -0.80 -21.95
N GLU A 130 9.30 0.07 -20.97
CA GLU A 130 8.66 1.39 -20.98
C GLU A 130 9.62 2.51 -20.58
N THR A 131 9.52 3.54 -21.39
CA THR A 131 10.26 4.79 -21.49
C THR A 131 10.26 5.62 -20.21
N GLU A 132 11.28 6.48 -20.07
CA GLU A 132 11.63 7.44 -19.00
C GLU A 132 10.46 8.27 -18.42
N SER A 133 9.53 7.62 -17.74
CA SER A 133 8.42 8.24 -17.01
C SER A 133 8.15 7.44 -15.74
N CYS A 134 7.65 8.08 -14.68
CA CYS A 134 7.25 7.39 -13.45
C CYS A 134 6.21 6.32 -13.81
N THR A 135 6.60 5.06 -13.85
CA THR A 135 5.70 3.95 -14.19
C THR A 135 4.89 3.61 -12.95
N CYS A 136 3.60 3.92 -12.97
CA CYS A 136 2.66 3.40 -11.99
C CYS A 136 2.49 1.90 -12.26
N LYS A 137 3.10 1.05 -11.43
CA LYS A 137 2.89 -0.38 -11.52
C LYS A 137 1.65 -0.71 -10.70
N GLU A 138 0.57 -1.07 -11.39
CA GLU A 138 -0.55 -1.75 -10.76
C GLU A 138 -0.03 -3.09 -10.27
N SER A 139 0.01 -3.25 -8.96
CA SER A 139 0.34 -4.54 -8.37
C SER A 139 -0.99 -5.21 -8.14
N ASP A 140 -1.34 -6.12 -9.04
CA ASP A 140 -2.41 -7.09 -8.81
C ASP A 140 -2.00 -7.98 -7.64
N TYR A 141 -2.11 -7.48 -6.41
CA TYR A 141 -2.10 -8.30 -5.22
C TYR A 141 -3.40 -9.09 -5.25
N ILE A 142 -3.43 -10.16 -6.05
CA ILE A 142 -4.39 -11.23 -5.88
C ILE A 142 -4.00 -11.93 -4.59
N ILE A 143 -4.44 -11.36 -3.47
CA ILE A 143 -4.48 -12.07 -2.20
C ILE A 143 -5.46 -13.21 -2.45
N SER A 144 -4.90 -14.38 -2.76
CA SER A 144 -5.68 -15.60 -2.91
C SER A 144 -6.32 -15.92 -1.55
N PRO A 145 -7.59 -16.33 -1.52
CA PRO A 145 -8.33 -16.57 -0.28
C PRO A 145 -7.70 -17.66 0.60
#